data_AF-A0A4P7C5Q8-F1
#
_entry.id   AF-A0A4P7C5Q8-F1
#
_cell.length_a   1.000
_cell.length_b   1.000
_cell.length_c   1.000
_cell.angle_alpha   90.00
_cell.angle_beta   90.00
_cell.angle_gamma   90.00
#
_symmetry.space_group_name_H-M   'P 1'
#
loop_
_entity.id
_entity.type
_entity.pdbx_description
1 polymer ?
#
loop_
_entity_poly.entity_id
_entity_poly.type
_entity_poly.pdbx_seq_one_letter_code
_entity_poly.pdbx_strand_id
1 'polypeptide(L)'
;MTGDRAGFITEADLLRRIAMTRQNVISERTGLSDSQVNRIVSSQSGLTLGKVVPFLCAIGYEVIEREGDMVSVPREEYEAMRTLARKALG
;
A
#
# COMPACT_ATOMS: atom_id res chain seq x y z
N MET A 1 -27.91 -0.90 11.89
CA MET A 1 -27.60 -1.58 10.62
C MET A 1 -26.57 -0.75 9.87
N THR A 2 -25.28 -1.01 10.08
CA THR A 2 -24.19 -0.46 9.25
C THR A 2 -23.62 -1.65 8.52
N GLY A 3 -24.15 -1.87 7.31
CA GLY A 3 -23.75 -2.98 6.45
C GLY A 3 -22.27 -2.91 6.11
N ASP A 4 -21.69 -4.10 5.99
CA ASP A 4 -20.50 -4.44 5.23
C ASP A 4 -20.08 -3.36 4.21
N ARG A 5 -18.93 -2.76 4.44
CA ARG A 5 -18.01 -2.40 3.35
C ARG A 5 -16.80 -3.31 3.46
N ALA A 6 -17.03 -4.59 3.19
CA ALA A 6 -15.96 -5.56 3.03
C ALA A 6 -15.04 -5.13 1.88
N GLY A 7 -13.75 -4.90 2.17
CA GLY A 7 -12.65 -5.12 1.22
C GLY A 7 -12.09 -3.95 0.42
N PHE A 8 -12.62 -2.71 0.51
CA PHE A 8 -12.08 -1.59 -0.29
C PHE A 8 -11.21 -0.65 0.54
N ILE A 9 -9.97 -0.44 0.09
CA ILE A 9 -9.06 0.58 0.63
C ILE A 9 -9.66 1.95 0.36
N THR A 10 -9.94 2.73 1.41
CA THR A 10 -10.39 4.12 1.24
C THR A 10 -9.20 5.07 1.16
N GLU A 11 -9.41 6.25 0.58
CA GLU A 11 -8.40 7.33 0.59
C GLU A 11 -7.96 7.67 2.03
N ALA A 12 -8.90 7.68 2.98
CA ALA A 12 -8.59 7.92 4.39
C ALA A 12 -7.64 6.85 4.98
N ASP A 13 -7.74 5.60 4.55
CA ASP A 13 -6.84 4.53 4.99
C ASP A 13 -5.44 4.67 4.41
N LEU A 14 -5.33 5.09 3.14
CA LEU A 14 -4.05 5.42 2.50
C LEU A 14 -3.39 6.59 3.23
N LEU A 15 -4.12 7.67 3.50
CA LEU A 15 -3.61 8.84 4.23
C LEU A 15 -3.18 8.49 5.65
N ARG A 16 -3.95 7.67 6.36
CA ARG A 16 -3.58 7.19 7.70
C ARG A 16 -2.25 6.42 7.66
N ARG A 17 -2.07 5.50 6.71
CA ARG A 17 -0.84 4.73 6.58
C ARG A 17 0.36 5.58 6.17
N ILE A 18 0.16 6.54 5.28
CA ILE A 18 1.17 7.56 4.97
C ILE A 18 1.60 8.30 6.24
N ALA A 19 0.65 8.76 7.05
CA ALA A 19 0.94 9.49 8.29
C ALA A 19 1.68 8.62 9.33
N MET A 20 1.41 7.31 9.36
CA MET A 20 2.08 6.35 10.25
C MET A 20 3.45 5.90 9.72
N THR A 21 3.75 6.13 8.44
CA THR A 21 5.00 5.73 7.81
C THR A 21 6.00 6.88 7.84
N ARG A 22 7.21 6.63 8.36
CA ARG A 22 8.25 7.68 8.36
C ARG A 22 8.64 8.03 6.92
N GLN A 23 8.75 9.32 6.62
CA GLN A 23 9.05 9.81 5.27
C GLN A 23 10.33 9.21 4.69
N ASN A 24 11.36 9.00 5.49
CA ASN A 24 12.61 8.38 5.06
C ASN A 24 12.42 6.94 4.54
N VAL A 25 11.48 6.17 5.10
CA VAL A 25 11.16 4.82 4.62
C VAL A 25 10.53 4.89 3.23
N ILE A 26 9.65 5.87 3.00
CA ILE A 26 9.05 6.10 1.69
C ILE A 26 10.13 6.50 0.68
N SER A 27 11.00 7.44 1.05
CA SER A 27 12.12 7.91 0.23
C SER A 27 13.06 6.76 -0.17
N GLU A 28 13.50 5.94 0.79
CA GLU A 28 14.38 4.79 0.54
C GLU A 28 13.76 3.76 -0.43
N ARG A 29 12.49 3.44 -0.24
CA ARG A 29 11.78 2.43 -1.05
C ARG A 29 11.42 2.92 -2.45
N THR A 30 11.19 4.22 -2.59
CA THR A 30 10.75 4.82 -3.85
C THR A 30 11.88 5.48 -4.63
N GLY A 31 13.03 5.75 -4.00
CA GLY A 31 14.11 6.58 -4.56
C GLY A 31 13.70 8.05 -4.75
N LEU A 32 12.64 8.50 -4.08
CA LEU A 32 12.22 9.89 -4.05
C LEU A 32 12.97 10.63 -2.94
N SER A 33 13.20 11.93 -3.11
CA SER A 33 13.65 12.78 -2.01
C SER A 33 12.52 13.03 -1.01
N ASP A 34 12.87 13.34 0.24
CA ASP A 34 11.88 13.70 1.27
C ASP A 34 10.98 14.87 0.82
N SER A 35 11.55 15.82 0.08
CA SER A 35 10.79 16.95 -0.50
C SER A 35 9.79 16.51 -1.57
N GLN A 36 10.12 15.51 -2.39
CA GLN A 36 9.18 14.94 -3.36
C GLN A 36 8.07 14.15 -2.65
N VAL A 37 8.42 13.35 -1.64
CA VAL A 37 7.45 12.62 -0.82
C VAL A 37 6.47 13.60 -0.15
N ASN A 38 6.97 14.69 0.45
CA ASN A 38 6.12 15.68 1.09
C ASN A 38 5.13 16.34 0.11
N ARG A 39 5.58 16.68 -1.11
CA ARG A 39 4.68 17.22 -2.15
C ARG A 39 3.61 16.22 -2.58
N ILE A 40 3.93 14.94 -2.65
CA ILE A 40 2.96 13.89 -3.00
C ILE A 40 1.91 13.75 -1.91
N VAL A 41 2.36 13.66 -0.65
CA VAL A 41 1.47 13.50 0.51
C VAL A 41 0.57 14.72 0.75
N SER A 42 1.05 15.93 0.42
CA SER A 42 0.29 17.16 0.49
C SER A 42 -0.55 17.46 -0.76
N SER A 43 -0.70 16.49 -1.66
CA SER A 43 -1.46 16.61 -2.92
C SER A 43 -0.95 17.73 -3.85
N GLN A 44 0.29 18.18 -3.68
CA GLN A 44 0.95 19.18 -4.53
C GLN A 44 1.61 18.56 -5.77
N SER A 45 1.78 17.24 -5.79
CA SER A 45 2.33 16.48 -6.91
C SER A 45 1.67 15.11 -7.01
N GLY A 46 1.52 14.61 -8.24
CA GLY A 46 1.16 13.21 -8.47
C GLY A 46 2.36 12.26 -8.33
N LEU A 47 2.06 10.96 -8.36
CA LEU A 47 3.03 9.88 -8.41
C LEU A 47 3.13 9.34 -9.84
N THR A 48 4.33 9.06 -10.33
CA THR A 48 4.48 8.42 -11.65
C THR A 48 4.13 6.93 -11.56
N LEU A 49 3.63 6.35 -12.65
CA LEU A 49 3.15 4.96 -12.66
C LEU A 49 4.21 3.96 -12.15
N GLY A 50 5.46 4.12 -12.57
CA GLY A 50 6.58 3.28 -12.12
C GLY A 50 6.94 3.42 -10.64
N LYS A 51 6.37 4.40 -9.92
CA LYS A 51 6.56 4.61 -8.48
C LYS A 51 5.35 4.17 -7.65
N VAL A 52 4.21 3.85 -8.27
CA VAL A 52 2.98 3.41 -7.58
C VAL A 52 3.21 2.18 -6.72
N VAL A 53 3.76 1.11 -7.31
CA VAL A 53 4.02 -0.14 -6.56
C VAL A 53 5.04 0.07 -5.44
N PRO A 54 6.23 0.67 -5.68
CA PRO A 54 7.18 0.96 -4.60
C PRO A 54 6.59 1.82 -3.47
N PHE A 55 5.73 2.79 -3.80
CA PHE A 55 5.10 3.66 -2.82
C PHE A 55 4.09 2.89 -1.96
N LEU A 56 3.19 2.10 -2.56
CA LEU A 56 2.25 1.24 -1.85
C LEU A 56 2.97 0.25 -0.92
N CYS A 57 4.04 -0.37 -1.41
CA CYS A 57 4.90 -1.25 -0.61
C CYS A 57 5.55 -0.51 0.57
N ALA A 58 5.95 0.75 0.40
CA ALA A 58 6.55 1.55 1.46
C ALA A 58 5.56 1.86 2.59
N ILE A 59 4.28 2.08 2.26
CA ILE A 59 3.22 2.36 3.23
C ILE A 59 2.51 1.08 3.74
N GLY A 60 3.16 -0.08 3.56
CA GLY A 60 2.76 -1.35 4.18
C GLY A 60 1.67 -2.13 3.45
N TYR A 61 1.49 -1.92 2.15
CA TYR A 61 0.70 -2.79 1.29
C TYR A 61 1.59 -3.83 0.61
N GLU A 62 0.98 -4.95 0.23
CA GLU A 62 1.51 -5.88 -0.74
C GLU A 62 0.73 -5.68 -2.05
N VAL A 63 1.42 -5.70 -3.19
CA VAL A 63 0.79 -5.63 -4.51
C VAL A 63 0.95 -6.97 -5.20
N ILE A 64 -0.16 -7.57 -5.58
CA ILE A 64 -0.24 -8.88 -6.20
C ILE A 64 -0.71 -8.70 -7.63
N GLU A 65 0.03 -9.27 -8.57
CA GLU A 65 -0.38 -9.35 -9.96
C GLU A 65 -1.08 -10.68 -10.22
N ARG A 66 -2.28 -10.64 -10.77
CA ARG A 66 -3.04 -11.83 -11.17
C ARG A 66 -3.81 -11.56 -12.44
N GLU A 67 -3.61 -12.42 -13.45
CA GLU A 67 -4.37 -12.38 -14.71
C GLU A 67 -4.31 -11.00 -15.43
N GLY A 68 -3.23 -10.24 -15.21
CA GLY A 68 -3.04 -8.89 -15.76
C GLY A 68 -3.57 -7.76 -14.89
N ASP A 69 -4.27 -8.08 -13.79
CA ASP A 69 -4.74 -7.11 -12.81
C ASP A 69 -3.77 -6.99 -11.64
N MET A 70 -3.57 -5.77 -11.15
CA MET A 70 -2.83 -5.50 -9.92
C MET A 70 -3.80 -5.19 -8.78
N VAL A 71 -3.72 -5.99 -7.71
CA VAL A 71 -4.50 -5.80 -6.50
C VAL A 71 -3.57 -5.45 -5.35
N SER A 72 -3.89 -4.40 -4.62
CA SER A 72 -3.16 -4.05 -3.40
C SER A 72 -3.94 -4.47 -2.17
N VAL A 73 -3.25 -5.07 -1.19
CA VAL A 73 -3.82 -5.53 0.07
C VAL A 73 -2.89 -5.16 1.22
N PRO A 74 -3.40 -4.87 2.44
CA PRO A 74 -2.56 -4.73 3.62
C PRO A 74 -1.60 -5.92 3.77
N ARG A 75 -0.30 -5.66 3.99
CA ARG A 75 0.70 -6.74 4.10
C ARG A 75 0.37 -7.74 5.22
N GLU A 76 -0.20 -7.27 6.31
CA GLU A 76 -0.63 -8.13 7.43
C GLU A 76 -1.71 -9.13 7.01
N GLU A 77 -2.71 -8.66 6.25
CA GLU A 77 -3.76 -9.53 5.70
C GLU A 77 -3.20 -10.52 4.68
N TYR A 78 -2.29 -10.06 3.82
CA TYR A 78 -1.61 -10.92 2.86
C TYR A 78 -0.86 -12.08 3.56
N GLU A 79 -0.06 -11.78 4.58
CA GLU A 79 0.70 -12.81 5.31
C GLU A 79 -0.21 -13.74 6.10
N ALA A 80 -1.32 -13.24 6.66
CA ALA A 80 -2.34 -14.05 7.32
C ALA A 80 -2.99 -15.04 6.34
N MET A 81 -3.44 -14.55 5.17
CA MET A 81 -4.02 -15.40 4.11
C MET A 81 -3.02 -16.43 3.60
N ARG A 82 -1.78 -16.02 3.35
CA ARG A 82 -0.69 -16.91 2.91
C ARG A 82 -0.43 -18.02 3.92
N THR A 83 -0.45 -17.70 5.21
CA THR A 83 -0.26 -18.67 6.29
C THR A 83 -1.42 -19.66 6.36
N LEU A 84 -2.67 -19.18 6.26
CA LEU A 84 -3.85 -20.05 6.23
C LEU A 84 -3.86 -20.98 5.03
N ALA A 85 -3.55 -20.45 3.83
CA ALA A 85 -3.49 -21.24 2.60
C ALA A 85 -2.42 -22.35 2.70
N ARG A 86 -1.24 -22.05 3.27
CA ARG A 86 -0.20 -23.06 3.50
C ARG A 86 -0.65 -24.17 4.45
N LYS A 87 -1.38 -23.84 5.51
CA LYS A 87 -1.91 -24.83 6.47
C LYS A 87 -2.97 -25.73 5.86
N ALA A 88 -3.73 -25.25 4.88
CA ALA A 88 -4.77 -26.04 4.22
C ALA A 88 -4.24 -27.02 3.16
N LEU A 89 -2.99 -26.86 2.73
CA LEU A 89 -2.33 -27.69 1.72
C LEU A 89 -1.46 -28.82 2.33
N GLY A 90 -1.35 -28.89 3.66
CA GLY A 90 -0.65 -29.95 4.41
C GLY A 90 -1.60 -30.67 5.36
#